data_AF-A0A947ZE73-F1
#
_entry.id   AF-A0A947ZE73-F1
#
_cell.length_a   1.000
_cell.length_b   1.000
_cell.length_c   1.000
_cell.angle_alpha   90.00
_cell.angle_beta   90.00
_cell.angle_gamma   90.00
#
_symmetry.space_group_name_H-M   'P 1'
#
loop_
_entity.id
_entity.type
_entity.pdbx_description
1 polymer ?
#
loop_
_entity_poly.entity_id
_entity_poly.type
_entity_poly.pdbx_seq_one_letter_code
_entity_poly.pdbx_strand_id
1 'polypeptide(L)'
;MGTMLPVPLYSDIQRFLTYLSATGSNSPHTLRAYESDLKSFADFLGQRCNRPADTAMVTLENARFWLGQMFGSCQKRTMARRISALRSFSRWLSSSHGDSFDEMDQLGIPR
;
A
#
# COMPACT_ATOMS: atom_id res chain seq x y z
N MET A 1 10.68 -21.57 -15.73
CA MET A 1 10.56 -21.68 -14.26
C MET A 1 11.10 -20.39 -13.65
N GLY A 2 10.23 -19.42 -13.38
CA GLY A 2 10.62 -18.16 -12.75
C GLY A 2 10.30 -18.23 -11.27
N THR A 3 11.32 -18.39 -10.43
CA THR A 3 11.18 -18.24 -8.98
C THR A 3 10.72 -16.82 -8.71
N MET A 4 9.44 -16.65 -8.36
CA MET A 4 8.97 -15.44 -7.69
C MET A 4 9.71 -15.38 -6.36
N LEU A 5 10.83 -14.64 -6.33
CA LEU A 5 11.35 -14.17 -5.05
C LEU A 5 10.16 -13.52 -4.33
N PRO A 6 9.93 -13.83 -3.04
CA PRO A 6 8.89 -13.14 -2.30
C PRO A 6 9.23 -11.67 -2.37
N VAL A 7 8.38 -10.90 -3.05
CA VAL A 7 8.42 -9.44 -3.03
C VAL A 7 8.38 -9.07 -1.54
N PRO A 8 9.45 -8.51 -0.97
CA PRO A 8 9.52 -8.27 0.48
C PRO A 8 8.27 -7.58 1.01
N LEU A 9 7.76 -6.63 0.21
CA LEU A 9 6.55 -5.88 0.51
C LEU A 9 5.28 -6.73 0.65
N TYR A 10 5.15 -7.86 -0.06
CA TYR A 10 3.98 -8.74 0.11
C TYR A 10 3.96 -9.41 1.49
N SER A 11 5.13 -9.77 2.02
CA SER A 11 5.23 -10.32 3.37
C SER A 11 4.85 -9.27 4.42
N ASP A 12 5.28 -8.02 4.23
CA ASP A 12 4.86 -6.89 5.07
C ASP A 12 3.34 -6.65 5.00
N ILE A 13 2.73 -6.73 3.81
CA ILE A 13 1.27 -6.62 3.64
C ILE A 13 0.55 -7.68 4.46
N GLN A 14 0.99 -8.93 4.43
CA GLN A 14 0.35 -10.01 5.20
C GLN A 14 0.49 -9.76 6.71
N ARG A 15 1.67 -9.36 7.18
CA ARG A 15 1.90 -9.01 8.60
C ARG A 15 1.01 -7.85 9.05
N PHE A 16 0.87 -6.83 8.21
CA PHE A 16 -0.03 -5.70 8.44
C PHE A 16 -1.50 -6.12 8.55
N LEU A 17 -1.97 -7.00 7.66
CA LEU A 17 -3.34 -7.51 7.69
C LEU A 17 -3.60 -8.36 8.94
N THR A 18 -2.65 -9.20 9.34
CA THR A 18 -2.70 -9.94 10.61
C THR A 18 -2.79 -8.97 11.79
N TYR A 19 -1.95 -7.93 11.82
CA TYR A 19 -2.01 -6.88 12.83
C TYR A 19 -3.39 -6.22 12.90
N LEU A 20 -3.93 -5.74 11.77
CA LEU A 20 -5.25 -5.11 11.73
C LEU A 20 -6.39 -6.05 12.14
N SER A 21 -6.27 -7.35 11.84
CA SER A 21 -7.26 -8.33 12.26
C SER A 21 -7.28 -8.52 13.79
N ALA A 22 -6.11 -8.43 14.43
CA ALA A 22 -5.96 -8.58 15.86
C ALA A 22 -6.47 -7.36 16.65
N THR A 23 -6.43 -6.15 16.06
CA THR A 23 -6.97 -4.93 16.71
C THR A 23 -8.49 -4.86 16.69
N GLY A 24 -9.17 -5.72 15.91
CA GLY A 24 -10.63 -5.76 15.79
C GLY A 24 -11.26 -4.53 15.10
N SER A 25 -10.46 -3.60 14.59
CA SER A 25 -10.93 -2.29 14.11
C SER A 25 -11.50 -2.33 12.69
N ASN A 26 -11.19 -3.38 11.93
CA ASN A 26 -11.54 -3.48 10.51
C ASN A 26 -12.37 -4.74 10.22
N SER A 27 -13.42 -4.58 9.42
CA SER A 27 -14.24 -5.70 8.97
C SER A 27 -13.44 -6.63 8.04
N PRO A 28 -13.81 -7.93 7.91
CA PRO A 28 -13.19 -8.84 6.94
C PRO A 28 -13.26 -8.33 5.49
N HIS A 29 -14.32 -7.57 5.15
CA HIS A 29 -14.45 -6.95 3.85
C HIS A 29 -13.42 -5.83 3.65
N THR A 30 -13.20 -5.00 4.68
CA THR A 30 -12.17 -3.94 4.67
C THR A 30 -10.77 -4.51 4.52
N LEU A 31 -10.45 -5.59 5.24
CA LEU A 31 -9.13 -6.26 5.16
C LEU A 31 -8.85 -6.79 3.76
N ARG A 32 -9.81 -7.49 3.13
CA ARG A 32 -9.68 -7.96 1.74
C ARG A 32 -9.49 -6.80 0.75
N ALA A 33 -10.20 -5.71 0.98
CA ALA A 33 -10.11 -4.52 0.16
C ALA A 33 -8.71 -3.88 0.28
N TYR A 34 -8.18 -3.77 1.50
CA TYR A 34 -6.81 -3.29 1.76
C TYR A 34 -5.77 -4.20 1.13
N GLU A 35 -5.91 -5.51 1.28
CA GLU A 35 -5.01 -6.48 0.66
C GLU A 35 -4.92 -6.28 -0.86
N SER A 36 -6.07 -6.18 -1.54
CA SER A 36 -6.10 -5.99 -2.99
C SER A 36 -5.49 -4.66 -3.42
N ASP A 37 -5.74 -3.58 -2.68
CA ASP A 37 -5.19 -2.25 -2.99
C ASP A 37 -3.67 -2.23 -2.81
N LEU A 38 -3.17 -2.79 -1.70
CA LEU A 38 -1.74 -2.80 -1.38
C LEU A 38 -0.95 -3.73 -2.31
N LYS A 39 -1.50 -4.88 -2.68
CA LYS A 39 -0.88 -5.76 -3.70
C LYS A 39 -0.80 -5.06 -5.06
N SER A 40 -1.87 -4.39 -5.47
CA SER A 40 -1.87 -3.60 -6.72
C SER A 40 -0.84 -2.47 -6.69
N PHE A 41 -0.62 -1.83 -5.55
CA PHE A 41 0.45 -0.84 -5.39
C PHE A 41 1.86 -1.48 -5.44
N ALA A 42 2.06 -2.60 -4.75
CA ALA A 42 3.33 -3.34 -4.78
C ALA A 42 3.69 -3.82 -6.20
N ASP A 43 2.70 -4.28 -6.98
CA ASP A 43 2.90 -4.66 -8.38
C ASP A 43 3.31 -3.46 -9.24
N PHE A 44 2.67 -2.31 -9.02
CA PHE A 44 3.04 -1.06 -9.67
C PHE A 44 4.48 -0.64 -9.35
N LEU A 45 4.89 -0.71 -8.08
CA LEU A 45 6.27 -0.42 -7.66
C LEU A 45 7.27 -1.33 -8.37
N GLY A 46 6.98 -2.63 -8.40
CA GLY A 46 7.83 -3.62 -9.03
C GLY A 46 8.03 -3.35 -10.53
N GLN A 47 6.95 -3.01 -11.23
CA GLN A 47 6.97 -2.65 -12.64
C GLN A 47 7.73 -1.33 -12.88
N ARG A 48 7.45 -0.29 -12.08
CA ARG A 48 8.04 1.04 -12.23
C ARG A 48 9.56 1.04 -11.98
N CYS A 49 10.02 0.30 -10.98
CA CYS A 49 11.43 0.27 -10.58
C CYS A 49 12.21 -0.89 -11.21
N ASN A 50 11.56 -1.73 -12.01
CA ASN A 50 12.13 -2.93 -12.63
C ASN A 50 12.91 -3.83 -11.64
N ARG A 51 12.41 -3.93 -10.41
CA ARG A 51 12.98 -4.76 -9.33
C ARG A 51 11.89 -5.10 -8.31
N PRO A 52 12.00 -6.19 -7.52
CA PRO A 52 11.00 -6.54 -6.51
C PRO A 52 10.70 -5.38 -5.56
N ALA A 53 9.42 -5.13 -5.30
CA ALA A 53 8.97 -4.07 -4.40
C ALA A 53 9.43 -4.33 -2.96
N ASP A 54 10.04 -3.33 -2.34
CA ASP A 54 10.49 -3.31 -0.96
C ASP A 54 9.93 -2.09 -0.21
N THR A 55 10.14 -2.04 1.11
CA THR A 55 9.64 -0.96 1.97
C THR A 55 10.23 0.41 1.61
N ALA A 56 11.46 0.47 1.12
CA ALA A 56 12.11 1.71 0.71
C ALA A 56 11.43 2.37 -0.50
N MET A 57 10.66 1.62 -1.28
CA MET A 57 9.87 2.16 -2.39
C MET A 57 8.53 2.76 -1.97
N VAL A 58 8.08 2.57 -0.72
CA VAL A 58 6.80 3.07 -0.20
C VAL A 58 6.94 4.56 0.12
N THR A 59 7.06 5.38 -0.93
CA THR A 59 7.24 6.83 -0.84
C THR A 59 5.98 7.58 -1.28
N LEU A 60 5.84 8.83 -0.81
CA LEU A 60 4.75 9.71 -1.21
C LEU A 60 4.72 9.92 -2.74
N GLU A 61 5.90 10.05 -3.36
CA GLU A 61 6.02 10.20 -4.81
C GLU A 61 5.43 9.00 -5.56
N ASN A 62 5.86 7.78 -5.22
CA ASN A 62 5.37 6.58 -5.89
C ASN A 62 3.87 6.37 -5.67
N ALA A 63 3.37 6.66 -4.46
CA ALA A 63 1.94 6.64 -4.17
C ALA A 63 1.16 7.62 -5.05
N ARG A 64 1.64 8.85 -5.23
CA ARG A 64 1.03 9.84 -6.12
C ARG A 64 1.01 9.38 -7.58
N PHE A 65 2.10 8.82 -8.08
CA PHE A 65 2.14 8.28 -9.45
C PHE A 65 1.12 7.16 -9.65
N TRP A 66 1.06 6.21 -8.71
CA TRP A 66 0.11 5.10 -8.80
C TRP A 66 -1.35 5.56 -8.79
N LEU A 67 -1.72 6.46 -7.86
CA LEU A 67 -3.06 7.02 -7.81
C LEU A 67 -3.38 7.86 -9.06
N GLY A 68 -2.39 8.58 -9.59
CA GLY A 68 -2.50 9.38 -10.80
C GLY A 68 -2.85 8.56 -12.04
N GLN A 69 -2.32 7.33 -12.17
CA GLN A 69 -2.69 6.41 -13.27
C GLN A 69 -4.17 6.01 -13.24
N MET A 70 -4.85 6.19 -12.10
CA MET A 70 -6.23 5.78 -11.90
C MET A 70 -7.18 6.97 -11.68
N PHE A 71 -6.67 8.18 -11.89
CA PHE A 71 -7.49 9.39 -11.87
C PHE A 71 -8.46 9.39 -13.07
N GLY A 72 -9.73 9.70 -12.81
CA GLY A 72 -10.79 9.69 -13.83
C GLY A 72 -11.33 8.31 -14.22
N SER A 73 -10.60 7.22 -13.97
CA SER A 73 -11.03 5.85 -14.29
C SER A 73 -11.68 5.10 -13.12
N CYS A 74 -11.48 5.58 -11.88
CA CYS A 74 -12.04 4.97 -10.68
C CYS A 74 -13.05 5.86 -9.95
N GLN A 75 -13.99 5.22 -9.27
CA GLN A 75 -14.93 5.92 -8.37
C GLN A 75 -14.19 6.58 -7.21
N LYS A 76 -14.70 7.72 -6.75
CA LYS A 76 -14.16 8.47 -5.59
C LYS A 76 -14.00 7.60 -4.34
N ARG A 77 -14.95 6.68 -4.08
CA ARG A 77 -14.88 5.75 -2.94
C ARG A 77 -13.69 4.80 -3.05
N THR A 78 -13.38 4.30 -4.25
CA THR A 78 -12.21 3.45 -4.50
C THR A 78 -10.91 4.22 -4.26
N MET A 79 -10.84 5.46 -4.76
CA MET A 79 -9.68 6.33 -4.55
C MET A 79 -9.44 6.62 -3.06
N ALA A 80 -10.50 6.98 -2.33
CA ALA A 80 -10.42 7.22 -0.90
C ALA A 80 -9.97 5.97 -0.12
N ARG A 81 -10.49 4.79 -0.46
CA ARG A 81 -10.10 3.52 0.18
C ARG A 81 -8.62 3.19 -0.03
N ARG A 82 -8.11 3.41 -1.25
CA ARG A 82 -6.68 3.21 -1.58
C ARG A 82 -5.78 4.15 -0.80
N ILE A 83 -6.14 5.42 -0.69
CA ILE A 83 -5.42 6.40 0.14
C ILE A 83 -5.41 5.96 1.61
N SER A 84 -6.55 5.52 2.14
CA SER A 84 -6.63 5.02 3.52
C SER A 84 -5.78 3.77 3.75
N ALA A 85 -5.77 2.83 2.78
CA ALA A 85 -4.93 1.64 2.84
C ALA A 85 -3.44 2.00 2.86
N LEU A 86 -3.00 2.90 1.97
CA LEU A 86 -1.60 3.35 1.90
C LEU A 86 -1.15 4.06 3.18
N ARG A 87 -1.95 5.00 3.71
CA ARG A 87 -1.65 5.71 4.96
C ARG A 87 -1.57 4.76 6.16
N SER A 88 -2.54 3.85 6.27
CA SER A 88 -2.55 2.91 7.39
C SER A 88 -1.37 1.94 7.33
N PHE A 89 -1.00 1.51 6.12
CA PHE A 89 0.13 0.62 5.91
C PHE A 89 1.47 1.31 6.16
N SER A 90 1.67 2.53 5.66
CA SER A 90 2.90 3.30 5.89
C SER A 90 3.13 3.59 7.37
N ARG A 91 2.08 3.95 8.11
CA ARG A 91 2.16 4.15 9.57
C ARG A 91 2.56 2.86 10.30
N TRP A 92 1.99 1.73 9.91
CA TRP A 92 2.35 0.44 10.47
C TRP A 92 3.80 0.05 10.15
N LEU A 93 4.27 0.33 8.92
CA LEU A 93 5.67 0.15 8.54
C LEU A 93 6.59 1.00 9.40
N SER A 94 6.26 2.27 9.65
CA SER A 94 7.05 3.14 10.53
C SER A 94 7.21 2.55 11.92
N SER A 95 6.10 2.08 12.51
CA SER A 95 6.12 1.49 13.85
C SER A 95 6.85 0.14 13.91
N SER A 96 6.85 -0.61 12.81
CA SER A 96 7.42 -1.97 12.77
C SER A 96 8.88 -2.01 12.37
N HIS A 97 9.36 -1.03 11.59
CA HIS A 97 10.72 -0.98 11.05
C HIS A 97 11.58 0.17 11.63
N GLY A 98 10.98 1.12 12.36
CA GLY A 98 11.71 2.23 13.01
C GLY A 98 12.03 3.41 12.09
N ASP A 99 11.56 3.39 10.84
CA ASP A 99 11.68 4.48 9.87
C ASP A 99 10.52 5.48 10.00
N SER A 100 10.74 6.77 9.80
CA SER A 100 9.63 7.74 9.75
C SER A 100 9.05 7.86 8.34
N PHE A 101 7.87 7.28 8.10
CA PHE A 101 7.07 7.46 6.87
C PHE A 101 6.00 8.56 7.00
N ASP A 102 6.26 9.63 7.76
CA ASP A 102 5.31 10.73 8.03
C ASP A 102 4.79 11.44 6.76
N GLU A 103 5.52 11.35 5.64
CA GLU A 103 5.13 12.01 4.39
C GLU A 103 3.82 11.47 3.78
N MET A 104 3.48 10.19 4.01
CA MET A 104 2.28 9.58 3.41
C MET A 104 0.98 10.19 3.93
N ASP A 105 1.01 10.90 5.07
CA ASP A 105 -0.15 11.65 5.57
C ASP A 105 -0.54 12.81 4.64
N GLN A 106 0.39 13.30 3.83
CA GLN A 106 0.14 14.33 2.81
C GLN A 106 -0.56 13.79 1.54
N LEU A 107 -0.85 12.49 1.48
CA LEU A 107 -1.49 11.85 0.33
C LEU A 107 -2.98 12.27 0.22
N GLY A 108 -3.28 13.14 -0.74
CA GLY A 108 -4.65 13.53 -1.09
C GLY A 108 -5.18 12.82 -2.33
N ILE A 109 -6.48 12.98 -2.59
CA ILE A 109 -7.05 12.63 -3.90
C ILE A 109 -6.34 13.49 -4.97
N PRO A 110 -5.85 12.91 -6.08
CA PRO A 110 -5.26 13.68 -7.18
C PRO A 110 -6.25 14.74 -7.69
N ARG A 111 -5.76 15.89 -8.14
CA ARG A 111 -6.56 16.98 -8.72
C ARG A 111 -6.21 17.19 -10.18
#